data_AF-A0A9D6J1U4-F1
#
_entry.id   AF-A0A9D6J1U4-F1
#
_cell.length_a   1.000
_cell.length_b   1.000
_cell.length_c   1.000
_cell.angle_alpha   90.00
_cell.angle_beta   90.00
_cell.angle_gamma   90.00
#
_symmetry.space_group_name_H-M   'P 1'
#
loop_
_entity.id
_entity.type
_entity.pdbx_description
1 polymer ?
#
loop_
_entity_poly.entity_id
_entity_poly.type
_entity_poly.pdbx_seq_one_letter_code
_entity_poly.pdbx_strand_id
1 'polypeptide(L)'
;MKRSLLAAAVAWLIVSTPAAHADFEISLREGQTVIAKSYRFEGDKLIAYQPAGEVQIDRARIVNIRDRGADPPPHPARAPRAVDAPARAPQTVSADAKAATDPEARERQLSRAIILAYRDLMFAQNRGESKEEIEKRKAEIKKLEAERASLGR
;
A
#
# COMPACT_ATOMS: atom_id res chain seq x y z
N MET A 1 -47.39 45.34 9.96
CA MET A 1 -47.79 44.17 10.75
C MET A 1 -48.00 42.98 9.82
N LYS A 2 -47.67 41.77 10.31
CA LYS A 2 -47.84 40.43 9.74
C LYS A 2 -46.66 39.86 8.94
N ARG A 3 -45.93 39.02 9.68
CA ARG A 3 -44.95 38.02 9.29
C ARG A 3 -45.66 36.87 8.57
N SER A 4 -45.05 36.31 7.53
CA SER A 4 -45.26 34.91 7.14
C SER A 4 -43.92 34.33 6.68
N LEU A 5 -43.33 33.53 7.57
CA LEU A 5 -42.29 32.56 7.26
C LEU A 5 -42.88 31.48 6.34
N LEU A 6 -42.17 31.08 5.29
CA LEU A 6 -42.28 29.71 4.78
C LEU A 6 -40.89 29.11 4.70
N ALA A 7 -40.71 28.05 5.47
CA ALA A 7 -39.45 27.38 5.74
C ALA A 7 -39.02 26.48 4.57
N ALA A 8 -37.71 26.40 4.42
CA ALA A 8 -36.99 25.55 3.49
C ALA A 8 -37.22 24.05 3.75
N ALA A 9 -37.29 23.28 2.67
CA ALA A 9 -37.07 21.83 2.69
C ALA A 9 -36.32 21.44 1.41
N VAL A 10 -35.01 21.77 1.36
CA VAL A 10 -34.13 21.15 0.38
C VAL A 10 -33.66 19.85 1.00
N ALA A 11 -34.32 18.76 0.63
CA ALA A 11 -33.87 17.42 0.96
C ALA A 11 -32.57 17.15 0.17
N TRP A 12 -31.43 17.35 0.83
CA TRP A 12 -30.15 16.89 0.32
C TRP A 12 -30.15 15.37 0.41
N LEU A 13 -30.44 14.72 -0.71
CA LEU A 13 -30.22 13.29 -0.90
C LEU A 13 -28.70 13.07 -0.87
N ILE A 14 -28.14 12.85 0.32
CA ILE A 14 -26.76 12.40 0.46
C ILE A 14 -26.74 10.95 -0.01
N VAL A 15 -26.45 10.74 -1.29
CA VAL A 15 -25.99 9.45 -1.78
C VAL A 15 -24.64 9.21 -1.14
N SER A 16 -24.65 8.57 0.03
CA SER A 16 -23.44 8.03 0.67
C SER A 16 -22.88 6.97 -0.27
N THR A 17 -21.92 7.36 -1.09
CA THR A 17 -21.00 6.40 -1.69
C THR A 17 -20.27 5.73 -0.54
N PRO A 18 -20.30 4.39 -0.41
CA PRO A 18 -19.40 3.72 0.50
C PRO A 18 -18.00 4.07 0.02
N ALA A 19 -17.28 4.89 0.79
CA ALA A 19 -15.85 5.00 0.65
C ALA A 19 -15.34 3.57 0.70
N ALA A 20 -14.70 3.13 -0.39
CA ALA A 20 -13.90 1.92 -0.41
C ALA A 20 -12.77 2.13 0.60
N HIS A 21 -13.08 1.89 1.87
CA HIS A 21 -12.09 1.84 2.93
C HIS A 21 -11.29 0.58 2.64
N ALA A 22 -10.08 0.76 2.13
CA ALA A 22 -9.10 -0.30 2.02
C ALA A 22 -8.91 -0.91 3.41
N ASP A 23 -9.59 -2.01 3.69
CA ASP A 23 -9.40 -2.78 4.91
C ASP A 23 -8.07 -3.52 4.77
N PHE A 24 -7.14 -3.33 5.69
CA PHE A 24 -5.88 -4.06 5.74
C PHE A 24 -6.04 -5.34 6.56
N GLU A 25 -5.72 -6.47 5.95
CA GLU A 25 -5.65 -7.77 6.59
C GLU A 25 -4.20 -8.04 7.04
N ILE A 26 -3.97 -8.01 8.35
CA ILE A 26 -2.68 -8.26 9.00
C ILE A 26 -2.68 -9.68 9.54
N SER A 27 -1.93 -10.58 8.90
CA SER A 27 -1.74 -11.96 9.36
C SER A 27 -0.62 -12.04 10.38
N LEU A 28 -0.87 -12.70 11.51
CA LEU A 28 0.07 -12.92 12.60
C LEU A 28 0.62 -14.35 12.57
N ARG A 29 1.79 -14.53 13.20
CA ARG A 29 2.52 -15.81 13.25
C ARG A 29 1.76 -16.92 13.97
N GLU A 30 0.86 -16.53 14.85
CA GLU A 30 -0.03 -17.41 15.61
C GLU A 30 -1.26 -17.87 14.78
N GLY A 31 -1.32 -17.49 13.50
CA GLY A 31 -2.48 -17.77 12.64
C GLY A 31 -3.67 -16.84 12.88
N GLN A 32 -3.51 -15.83 13.74
CA GLN A 32 -4.51 -14.78 13.95
C GLN A 32 -4.47 -13.77 12.81
N THR A 33 -5.63 -13.25 12.45
CA THR A 33 -5.77 -12.21 11.44
C THR A 33 -6.45 -10.99 12.04
N VAL A 34 -5.83 -9.83 11.84
CA VAL A 34 -6.32 -8.53 12.29
C VAL A 34 -6.76 -7.71 11.08
N ILE A 35 -8.00 -7.22 11.10
CA ILE A 35 -8.53 -6.34 10.06
C ILE A 35 -8.50 -4.91 10.57
N ALA A 36 -7.74 -4.04 9.89
CA ALA A 36 -7.55 -2.64 10.28
C ALA A 36 -7.87 -1.70 9.12
N LYS A 37 -8.49 -0.56 9.38
CA LYS A 37 -8.74 0.46 8.34
C LYS A 37 -7.46 1.16 7.89
N SER A 38 -6.49 1.25 8.79
CA SER A 38 -5.16 1.78 8.51
C SER A 38 -4.17 1.20 9.51
N TYR A 39 -2.89 1.26 9.19
CA TYR A 39 -1.83 0.88 10.10
C TYR A 39 -0.65 1.85 9.98
N ARG A 40 0.12 1.98 11.05
CA ARG A 40 1.42 2.67 11.04
C ARG A 40 2.45 1.87 11.81
N PHE A 41 3.72 2.05 11.49
CA PHE A 41 4.81 1.47 12.27
C PHE A 41 5.36 2.51 13.24
N GLU A 42 5.52 2.11 14.51
CA GLU A 42 6.08 2.91 15.58
C GLU A 42 7.17 2.09 16.28
N GLY A 43 8.42 2.33 15.88
CA GLY A 43 9.56 1.52 16.30
C GLY A 43 9.43 0.06 15.87
N ASP A 44 9.35 -0.84 16.84
CA ASP A 44 9.18 -2.29 16.63
C ASP A 44 7.71 -2.76 16.70
N LYS A 45 6.77 -1.81 16.72
CA LYS A 45 5.34 -2.08 16.81
C LYS A 45 4.63 -1.61 15.56
N LEU A 46 3.60 -2.36 15.17
CA LEU A 46 2.56 -1.93 14.25
C LEU A 46 1.35 -1.50 15.05
N ILE A 47 0.91 -0.28 14.79
CA ILE A 47 -0.31 0.30 15.35
C ILE A 47 -1.40 0.15 14.29
N ALA A 48 -2.35 -0.74 14.53
CA ALA A 48 -3.49 -1.02 13.67
C ALA A 48 -4.73 -0.27 14.17
N TYR A 49 -5.31 0.56 13.32
CA TYR A 49 -6.54 1.30 13.62
C TYR A 49 -7.76 0.51 13.15
N GLN A 50 -8.46 -0.12 14.07
CA GLN A 50 -9.68 -0.88 13.81
C GLN A 50 -10.92 -0.04 14.16
N PRO A 51 -12.12 -0.39 13.65
CA PRO A 51 -13.36 0.24 14.08
C PRO A 51 -13.61 0.12 15.59
N ALA A 52 -13.11 -0.95 16.22
CA ALA A 52 -13.25 -1.21 17.65
C ALA A 52 -12.20 -0.51 18.52
N GLY A 53 -11.19 0.13 17.92
CA GLY A 53 -10.10 0.80 18.64
C GLY A 53 -8.73 0.59 18.00
N GLU A 54 -7.70 1.07 18.70
CA GLU A 54 -6.31 0.87 18.31
C GLU A 54 -5.78 -0.46 18.87
N VAL A 55 -5.09 -1.23 18.02
CA VAL A 55 -4.41 -2.46 18.43
C VAL A 55 -2.92 -2.34 18.11
N GLN A 56 -2.09 -2.56 19.14
CA GLN A 56 -0.64 -2.58 18.99
C GLN A 56 -0.17 -4.02 18.81
N ILE A 57 0.60 -4.27 17.77
CA ILE A 57 1.08 -5.58 17.36
C ILE A 57 2.59 -5.52 17.21
N ASP A 58 3.33 -6.38 17.90
CA ASP A 58 4.79 -6.44 17.71
C ASP A 58 5.13 -6.88 16.28
N ARG A 59 6.09 -6.20 15.65
CA ARG A 59 6.48 -6.45 14.26
C ARG A 59 6.98 -7.87 14.05
N ALA A 60 7.64 -8.45 15.05
CA ALA A 60 8.10 -9.85 15.03
C ALA A 60 6.96 -10.87 14.93
N ARG A 61 5.73 -10.48 15.27
CA ARG A 61 4.53 -11.33 15.18
C ARG A 61 3.85 -11.24 13.82
N ILE A 62 4.22 -10.29 12.97
CA ILE A 62 3.55 -10.04 11.69
C ILE A 62 4.16 -10.92 10.61
N VAL A 63 3.30 -11.68 9.92
CA VAL A 63 3.66 -12.54 8.79
C VAL A 63 3.37 -11.84 7.47
N ASN A 64 2.21 -11.20 7.36
CA ASN A 64 1.78 -10.57 6.12
C ASN A 64 0.82 -9.41 6.39
N ILE A 65 0.78 -8.43 5.48
CA ILE A 65 -0.21 -7.35 5.48
C ILE A 65 -0.74 -7.23 4.05
N ARG A 66 -2.05 -7.40 3.86
CA ARG A 66 -2.73 -7.33 2.57
C ARG A 66 -3.79 -6.24 2.56
N ASP A 67 -4.03 -5.64 1.41
CA ASP A 67 -5.16 -4.75 1.18
C ASP A 67 -6.36 -5.59 0.71
N ARG A 68 -7.46 -5.56 1.47
CA ARG A 68 -8.70 -6.29 1.20
C ARG A 68 -9.59 -5.57 0.18
N GLY A 69 -9.20 -4.37 -0.27
CA GLY A 69 -9.85 -3.60 -1.33
C GLY A 69 -9.34 -3.88 -2.74
N ALA A 70 -8.30 -4.71 -2.89
CA ALA A 70 -7.83 -5.19 -4.19
C ALA A 70 -8.31 -6.63 -4.40
N ASP A 71 -9.41 -6.80 -5.13
CA ASP A 71 -9.81 -8.12 -5.66
C ASP A 71 -8.58 -8.78 -6.32
N PRO A 72 -8.06 -9.92 -5.80
CA PRO A 72 -7.08 -10.67 -6.55
C PRO A 72 -7.79 -11.26 -7.77
N PRO A 73 -7.26 -11.15 -9.00
CA PRO A 73 -7.87 -11.81 -10.14
C PRO A 73 -8.01 -13.31 -9.85
N PRO A 74 -9.13 -13.95 -10.24
CA PRO A 74 -9.39 -15.34 -9.95
C PRO A 74 -8.23 -16.17 -10.51
N HIS A 75 -7.45 -16.77 -9.62
CA HIS A 75 -6.46 -17.76 -10.01
C HIS A 75 -7.23 -18.96 -10.58
N PRO A 76 -6.91 -19.46 -11.79
CA PRO A 76 -7.49 -20.71 -12.26
C PRO A 76 -7.11 -21.82 -11.28
N ALA A 77 -8.13 -22.56 -10.84
CA ALA A 77 -8.02 -23.64 -9.86
C ALA A 77 -6.84 -24.57 -10.19
N ARG A 78 -5.85 -24.59 -9.29
CA ARG A 78 -4.74 -25.53 -9.37
C ARG A 78 -5.28 -26.92 -9.02
N ALA A 79 -5.38 -27.80 -10.01
CA ALA A 79 -5.66 -29.22 -9.79
C ALA A 79 -4.65 -29.82 -8.78
N PRO A 80 -5.08 -30.78 -7.92
CA PRO A 80 -4.21 -31.34 -6.90
C PRO A 80 -3.09 -32.15 -7.56
N ARG A 81 -1.83 -31.72 -7.35
CA ARG A 81 -0.66 -32.51 -7.75
C ARG A 81 -0.37 -33.55 -6.67
N ALA A 82 -0.30 -34.80 -7.12
CA ALA A 82 0.22 -35.93 -6.39
C ALA A 82 1.64 -35.65 -5.86
N VAL A 83 1.91 -36.28 -4.72
CA VAL A 83 3.13 -36.25 -3.91
C VAL A 83 4.29 -36.90 -4.68
N ASP A 84 5.46 -36.26 -4.72
CA ASP A 84 6.75 -36.86 -4.34
C ASP A 84 7.96 -35.93 -4.61
N ALA A 85 8.62 -35.57 -3.51
CA ALA A 85 10.07 -35.44 -3.19
C ALA A 85 11.16 -35.03 -4.24
N PRO A 86 12.41 -34.68 -3.83
CA PRO A 86 12.98 -33.35 -4.07
C PRO A 86 14.27 -33.34 -4.92
N ALA A 87 14.48 -32.30 -5.75
CA ALA A 87 15.80 -31.99 -6.29
C ALA A 87 15.98 -30.49 -6.58
N ARG A 88 17.05 -29.98 -5.98
CA ARG A 88 17.67 -28.65 -6.08
C ARG A 88 17.86 -28.17 -7.52
N ALA A 89 17.42 -26.95 -7.83
CA ALA A 89 18.23 -25.80 -8.29
C ALA A 89 17.30 -24.71 -8.93
N PRO A 90 17.81 -23.54 -9.35
CA PRO A 90 17.36 -22.22 -8.93
C PRO A 90 16.48 -21.56 -10.02
N GLN A 91 16.15 -20.29 -9.81
CA GLN A 91 15.60 -19.33 -10.79
C GLN A 91 14.07 -19.18 -10.79
N THR A 92 13.62 -18.14 -10.10
CA THR A 92 12.60 -17.25 -10.65
C THR A 92 13.16 -15.84 -10.70
N VAL A 93 14.12 -15.62 -11.61
CA VAL A 93 14.43 -14.27 -12.13
C VAL A 93 13.38 -13.81 -13.15
N SER A 94 12.32 -14.60 -13.35
CA SER A 94 11.36 -14.42 -14.45
C SER A 94 10.16 -13.53 -14.11
N ALA A 95 10.07 -12.95 -12.91
CA ALA A 95 9.01 -11.99 -12.59
C ALA A 95 9.33 -10.56 -13.10
N ASP A 96 10.61 -10.19 -13.18
CA ASP A 96 11.03 -8.85 -13.60
C ASP A 96 10.93 -8.62 -15.13
N ALA A 97 11.04 -9.67 -15.94
CA ALA A 97 11.06 -9.52 -17.40
C ALA A 97 9.68 -9.23 -18.02
N LYS A 98 8.57 -9.61 -17.36
CA LYS A 98 7.21 -9.37 -17.87
C LYS A 98 6.62 -8.02 -17.43
N ALA A 99 7.17 -7.38 -16.40
CA ALA A 99 6.77 -6.03 -15.97
C ALA A 99 7.25 -4.92 -16.94
N ALA A 100 8.15 -5.25 -17.88
CA ALA A 100 8.73 -4.29 -18.81
C ALA A 100 7.80 -3.85 -19.96
N THR A 101 6.61 -4.46 -20.11
CA THR A 101 5.72 -4.20 -21.28
C THR A 101 4.33 -3.66 -20.90
N ASP A 102 4.01 -3.57 -19.62
CA ASP A 102 2.73 -3.04 -19.14
C ASP A 102 2.95 -1.61 -18.56
N PRO A 103 2.45 -0.56 -19.22
CA PRO A 103 2.64 0.82 -18.74
C PRO A 103 2.01 1.04 -17.36
N GLU A 104 0.91 0.36 -17.01
CA GLU A 104 0.29 0.47 -15.69
C GLU A 104 1.11 -0.24 -14.60
N ALA A 105 1.70 -1.40 -14.92
CA ALA A 105 2.65 -2.05 -14.01
C ALA A 105 3.89 -1.17 -13.78
N ARG A 106 4.39 -0.53 -14.84
CA ARG A 106 5.54 0.40 -14.75
C ARG A 106 5.20 1.64 -13.93
N GLU A 107 4.02 2.23 -14.12
CA GLU A 107 3.57 3.37 -13.31
C GLU A 107 3.45 3.00 -11.83
N ARG A 108 2.87 1.84 -11.50
CA ARG A 108 2.78 1.34 -10.12
C ARG A 108 4.16 1.10 -9.51
N GLN A 109 5.09 0.54 -10.29
CA GLN A 109 6.47 0.34 -9.86
C GLN A 109 7.17 1.66 -9.56
N LEU A 110 7.06 2.65 -10.44
CA LEU A 110 7.65 3.98 -10.24
C LEU A 110 7.01 4.72 -9.06
N SER A 111 5.70 4.61 -8.89
CA SER A 111 4.99 5.19 -7.73
C SER A 111 5.53 4.62 -6.41
N ARG A 112 5.73 3.30 -6.35
CA ARG A 112 6.35 2.64 -5.19
C ARG A 112 7.79 3.10 -4.98
N ALA A 113 8.58 3.22 -6.03
CA ALA A 113 9.97 3.66 -5.95
C ALA A 113 10.09 5.10 -5.42
N ILE A 114 9.24 6.03 -5.90
CA ILE A 114 9.19 7.42 -5.46
C ILE A 114 8.88 7.50 -3.95
N ILE A 115 7.88 6.76 -3.47
CA ILE A 115 7.52 6.73 -2.04
C ILE A 115 8.70 6.27 -1.17
N LEU A 116 9.37 5.20 -1.58
CA LEU A 116 10.54 4.68 -0.85
C LEU A 116 11.71 5.67 -0.86
N ALA A 117 11.97 6.32 -2.00
CA ALA A 117 13.02 7.31 -2.12
C ALA A 117 12.76 8.55 -1.24
N TYR A 118 11.51 9.04 -1.17
CA TYR A 118 11.15 10.13 -0.24
C TYR A 118 11.30 9.73 1.22
N ARG A 119 10.91 8.50 1.57
CA ARG A 119 11.09 7.97 2.93
C ARG A 119 12.58 7.93 3.30
N ASP A 120 13.41 7.44 2.39
CA ASP A 120 14.85 7.34 2.60
C ASP A 120 15.51 8.73 2.67
N LEU A 121 15.03 9.71 1.89
CA LEU A 121 15.43 11.11 2.01
C LEU A 121 15.09 11.70 3.39
N MET A 122 13.87 11.45 3.89
CA MET A 122 13.46 11.91 5.23
C MET A 122 14.34 11.30 6.33
N PHE A 123 14.66 10.00 6.22
CA PHE A 123 15.58 9.37 7.17
C PHE A 123 17.01 9.92 7.07
N ALA A 124 17.51 10.17 5.86
CA ALA A 124 18.83 10.77 5.66
C ALA A 124 18.92 12.18 6.28
N GLN A 125 17.88 12.99 6.09
CA GLN A 125 17.78 14.32 6.72
C GLN A 125 17.73 14.23 8.24
N ASN A 126 16.93 13.33 8.80
CA ASN A 126 16.80 13.15 10.25
C ASN A 126 18.08 12.60 10.89
N ARG A 127 18.87 11.81 10.17
CA ARG A 127 20.19 11.33 10.61
C ARG A 127 21.30 12.37 10.48
N GLY A 128 21.04 13.50 9.81
CA GLY A 128 22.07 14.49 9.52
C GLY A 128 23.12 14.00 8.53
N GLU A 129 22.73 13.20 7.53
CA GLU A 129 23.63 12.81 6.43
C GLU A 129 24.17 14.03 5.67
N SER A 130 25.25 13.83 4.91
CA SER A 130 25.90 14.93 4.23
C SER A 130 24.98 15.61 3.21
N LYS A 131 25.21 16.92 2.98
CA LYS A 131 24.42 17.68 2.00
C LYS A 131 24.50 17.06 0.60
N GLU A 132 25.66 16.53 0.23
CA GLU A 132 25.86 15.87 -1.07
C GLU A 132 25.00 14.62 -1.22
N GLU A 133 24.94 13.79 -0.19
CA GLU A 133 24.09 12.59 -0.14
C GLU A 133 22.59 12.91 -0.16
N ILE A 134 22.19 14.02 0.46
CA ILE A 134 20.81 14.52 0.42
C ILE A 134 20.46 15.02 -0.99
N GLU A 135 21.34 15.80 -1.62
CA GLU A 135 21.11 16.30 -2.99
C GLU A 135 21.09 15.18 -4.03
N LYS A 136 21.97 14.17 -3.88
CA LYS A 136 21.95 12.98 -4.74
C LYS A 136 20.60 12.26 -4.68
N ARG A 137 20.03 12.08 -3.48
CA ARG A 137 18.71 11.46 -3.31
C ARG A 137 17.59 12.31 -3.89
N LYS A 138 17.62 13.64 -3.73
CA LYS A 138 16.65 14.54 -4.38
C LYS A 138 16.72 14.44 -5.90
N ALA A 139 17.91 14.36 -6.47
CA ALA A 139 18.10 14.21 -7.91
C ALA A 139 17.53 12.87 -8.41
N GLU A 140 17.72 11.79 -7.65
CA GLU A 140 17.15 10.47 -7.97
C GLU A 140 15.62 10.48 -7.92
N ILE A 141 15.01 11.10 -6.91
CA ILE A 141 13.56 11.29 -6.82
C ILE A 141 13.05 12.04 -8.05
N LYS A 142 13.67 13.17 -8.41
CA LYS A 142 13.29 13.97 -9.57
C LYS A 142 13.36 13.17 -10.88
N LYS A 143 14.33 12.26 -11.00
CA LYS A 143 14.45 11.36 -12.15
C LYS A 143 13.29 10.37 -12.21
N LEU A 144 12.94 9.75 -11.09
CA LEU A 144 11.82 8.81 -11.00
C LEU A 144 10.47 9.49 -11.29
N GLU A 145 10.29 10.73 -10.81
CA GLU A 145 9.11 11.54 -11.10
C GLU A 145 9.01 11.91 -12.58
N ALA A 146 10.12 12.29 -13.20
CA ALA A 146 10.17 12.59 -14.63
C ALA A 146 9.83 11.35 -15.47
N GLU A 147 10.35 10.18 -15.09
CA GLU A 147 10.03 8.91 -15.74
C GLU A 147 8.55 8.57 -15.60
N ARG A 148 7.98 8.70 -14.40
CA ARG A 148 6.55 8.49 -14.16
C ARG A 148 5.69 9.45 -14.99
N ALA A 149 6.05 10.72 -15.01
CA ALA A 149 5.34 11.76 -15.77
C ALA A 149 5.42 11.54 -17.29
N SER A 150 6.39 10.78 -17.78
CA SER A 150 6.50 10.40 -19.19
C SER A 150 5.60 9.24 -19.59
N LEU A 151 5.11 8.44 -18.63
CA LEU A 151 4.20 7.31 -18.88
C LEU A 151 2.72 7.71 -18.89
N GLY A 152 2.36 8.83 -18.24
CA GLY A 152 1.00 9.35 -18.20
C GLY A 152 0.66 10.36 -19.30
N ARG A 153 1.51 10.52 -20.31
CA ARG A 153 1.29 11.42 -21.46
C ARG A 153 1.07 10.65 -22.75
#